data_AF-A0A7Y7DT07-F1
#
_entry.id   AF-A0A7Y7DT07-F1
#
_cell.length_a   1.000
_cell.length_b   1.000
_cell.length_c   1.000
_cell.angle_alpha   90.00
_cell.angle_beta   90.00
_cell.angle_gamma   90.00
#
_symmetry.space_group_name_H-M   'P 1'
#
loop_
_entity.id
_entity.type
_entity.pdbx_description
1 polymer ?
#
loop_
_entity_poly.entity_id
_entity_poly.type
_entity_poly.pdbx_seq_one_letter_code
_entity_poly.pdbx_strand_id
1 'polypeptide(L)'
;MIDQSILKEYNDFRGDASLHTMCPAPSMNLHFSQLGIVTACCFNRTQVMGVYPKNSLEEIWRSDVANKMREELQSGHFPSGCEKCREQIISRDFGGSHANFYSQQAKHFAVKRAQENVSGESINFPMKLEFNIHNNCNLQCVMCHGLASSSIRLHREGLPAMPNPYDETFVEQLKPFLPYVVETDFMGGEPFMIGAYQRIWEAISEVNPKIKTCILTNATILNDSIKALLERFNCWIHISIDSFKKTTYEKIRRGASFEKVMENAAYFNVLMKSRGLSLVWRYCPMRLNWEEIPETVSYCTEEGIKLFFNQVDSPIHLSLTTLPVDELQKVVETLKAQEPVLPASPLATENLRNYRELIHRLSGYLEQENRSNALHSRLQASEAVVNQYTSERENSLNKRNKSDALNEQFSHVFRGYFINRLNIEQAHQTNTKVDESALKVLSTSQKLVLEKTQDIPFEHFLEVYLKELVRVVSGIWGVTKVHDRSIFGIIDEFISRISPSDVLTKKEIMELSLLKTYEETAFVKSAEDLDVWLEDVKQLT
;
A
#
# COMPACT_ATOMS: atom_id res chain seq x y z
N MET A 1 16.30 20.37 5.75
CA MET A 1 15.60 20.73 7.01
C MET A 1 14.31 21.46 6.64
N ILE A 2 13.25 21.31 7.42
CA ILE A 2 12.01 22.06 7.21
C ILE A 2 12.21 23.48 7.74
N ASP A 3 11.70 24.48 7.02
CA ASP A 3 11.76 25.88 7.44
C ASP A 3 11.07 26.08 8.80
N GLN A 4 11.64 26.94 9.66
CA GLN A 4 11.10 27.15 11.02
C GLN A 4 9.69 27.74 11.03
N SER A 5 9.32 28.54 10.03
CA SER A 5 7.96 29.08 9.92
C SER A 5 6.95 27.96 9.64
N ILE A 6 7.28 27.04 8.72
CA ILE A 6 6.44 25.89 8.38
C ILE A 6 6.33 24.94 9.57
N LEU A 7 7.43 24.71 10.30
CA LEU A 7 7.39 23.89 11.52
C LEU A 7 6.47 24.48 12.58
N LYS A 8 6.49 25.80 12.75
CA LYS A 8 5.57 26.49 13.66
C LYS A 8 4.12 26.31 13.21
N GLU A 9 3.81 26.53 11.92
CA GLU A 9 2.48 26.31 11.36
C GLU A 9 1.99 24.86 11.58
N TYR A 10 2.87 23.87 11.37
CA TYR A 10 2.55 22.46 11.59
C TYR A 10 2.26 22.14 13.06
N ASN A 11 3.05 22.70 13.98
CA ASN A 11 2.86 22.55 15.42
C ASN A 11 1.55 23.20 15.90
N ASP A 12 1.24 24.39 15.39
CA ASP A 12 -0.02 25.08 15.63
C ASP A 12 -1.20 24.25 15.10
N PHE A 13 -1.08 23.70 13.87
CA PHE A 13 -2.11 22.86 13.25
C PHE A 13 -2.44 21.61 14.06
N ARG A 14 -1.41 20.88 14.54
CA ARG A 14 -1.60 19.69 15.38
C ARG A 14 -1.95 20.04 16.83
N GLY A 15 -2.15 21.32 17.14
CA GLY A 15 -2.57 21.82 18.45
C GLY A 15 -1.55 21.53 19.55
N ASP A 16 -0.25 21.66 19.27
CA ASP A 16 0.81 21.49 20.27
C ASP A 16 2.13 22.15 19.88
N ALA A 17 2.54 23.18 20.62
CA ALA A 17 3.85 23.81 20.50
C ALA A 17 4.96 23.07 21.27
N SER A 18 4.68 21.94 21.94
CA SER A 18 5.73 21.17 22.63
C SER A 18 5.48 19.66 22.72
N LEU A 19 5.09 19.01 21.62
CA LEU A 19 5.50 17.61 21.48
C LEU A 19 7.00 17.62 21.20
N HIS A 20 7.81 17.02 22.09
CA HIS A 20 9.26 16.90 21.97
C HIS A 20 9.73 16.16 20.70
N THR A 21 8.84 15.84 19.75
CA THR A 21 9.15 15.09 18.53
C THR A 21 8.29 15.55 17.34
N MET A 22 8.88 15.49 16.15
CA MET A 22 8.18 15.68 14.88
C MET A 22 7.16 14.57 14.59
N CYS A 23 7.42 13.35 15.06
CA CYS A 23 6.53 12.21 14.90
C CYS A 23 6.73 11.22 16.06
N PRO A 24 5.68 10.87 16.83
CA PRO A 24 5.82 9.94 17.95
C PRO A 24 5.85 8.47 17.55
N ALA A 25 5.66 8.13 16.26
CA ALA A 25 5.52 6.73 15.81
C ALA A 25 6.60 5.77 16.36
N PRO A 26 7.91 6.07 16.31
CA PRO A 26 8.93 5.16 16.83
C PRO A 26 8.91 4.99 18.37
N SER A 27 8.27 5.91 19.09
CA SER A 27 8.12 5.87 20.55
C SER A 27 6.80 5.24 20.99
N MET A 28 5.88 4.94 20.07
CA MET A 28 4.55 4.45 20.44
C MET A 28 4.05 3.26 19.62
N ASN A 29 4.67 2.92 18.49
CA ASN A 29 4.12 1.98 17.53
C ASN A 29 5.17 0.97 17.05
N LEU A 30 4.71 -0.25 16.78
CA LEU A 30 5.42 -1.24 15.97
C LEU A 30 4.52 -1.66 14.80
N HIS A 31 5.03 -1.53 13.58
CA HIS A 31 4.38 -2.02 12.36
C HIS A 31 5.08 -3.27 11.86
N PHE A 32 4.34 -4.39 11.80
CA PHE A 32 4.77 -5.70 11.35
C PHE A 32 4.30 -5.97 9.91
N SER A 33 5.20 -6.33 9.01
CA SER A 33 4.90 -6.59 7.59
C SER A 33 5.10 -8.05 7.16
N GLN A 34 4.65 -8.44 5.97
CA GLN A 34 4.49 -9.84 5.55
C GLN A 34 5.74 -10.73 5.67
N LEU A 35 6.93 -10.15 5.56
CA LEU A 35 8.21 -10.85 5.59
C LEU A 35 8.98 -10.66 6.90
N GLY A 36 8.28 -10.35 8.00
CA GLY A 36 8.90 -10.22 9.32
C GLY A 36 9.63 -8.89 9.53
N ILE A 37 9.64 -8.00 8.54
CA ILE A 37 10.24 -6.67 8.65
C ILE A 37 9.38 -5.83 9.59
N VAL A 38 10.03 -5.24 10.60
CA VAL A 38 9.38 -4.40 11.61
C VAL A 38 9.91 -2.97 11.51
N THR A 39 8.98 -2.01 11.52
CA THR A 39 9.22 -0.58 11.27
C THR A 39 8.38 0.26 12.24
N ALA A 40 8.68 1.55 12.35
CA ALA A 40 7.94 2.44 13.25
C ALA A 40 6.52 2.79 12.74
N CYS A 41 6.31 2.76 11.42
CA CYS A 41 5.01 3.00 10.80
C CYS A 41 4.99 2.43 9.37
N CYS A 42 3.79 2.31 8.79
CA CYS A 42 3.62 1.77 7.42
C CYS A 42 4.21 2.64 6.28
N PHE A 43 4.54 3.91 6.55
CA PHE A 43 5.16 4.81 5.56
C PHE A 43 6.68 4.70 5.54
N ASN A 44 7.31 4.46 6.70
CA ASN A 44 8.75 4.26 6.76
C ASN A 44 9.11 2.81 6.44
N ARG A 45 9.48 2.58 5.18
CA ARG A 45 9.88 1.26 4.67
C ARG A 45 11.40 1.07 4.58
N THR A 46 12.17 2.12 4.87
CA THR A 46 13.62 2.14 4.70
C THR A 46 14.36 1.91 6.03
N GLN A 47 13.88 2.51 7.12
CA GLN A 47 14.46 2.33 8.47
C GLN A 47 13.81 1.14 9.16
N VAL A 48 14.37 -0.04 8.88
CA VAL A 48 13.98 -1.30 9.50
C VAL A 48 14.51 -1.34 10.93
N MET A 49 13.61 -1.36 11.92
CA MET A 49 13.97 -1.45 13.34
C MET A 49 14.50 -2.85 13.71
N GLY A 50 14.07 -3.87 12.96
CA GLY A 50 14.61 -5.22 12.97
C GLY A 50 13.72 -6.19 12.21
N VAL A 51 14.09 -7.47 12.21
CA VAL A 51 13.41 -8.49 11.40
C VAL A 51 13.10 -9.73 12.26
N TYR A 52 11.82 -10.08 12.41
CA TYR A 52 11.41 -11.30 13.10
C TYR A 52 11.48 -12.53 12.17
N PRO A 53 11.87 -13.74 12.59
CA PRO A 53 12.48 -14.13 13.88
C PRO A 53 14.00 -13.88 14.04
N LYS A 54 14.67 -13.14 13.15
CA LYS A 54 16.11 -12.85 13.34
C LYS A 54 16.39 -12.07 14.64
N ASN A 55 15.44 -11.22 15.02
CA ASN A 55 15.44 -10.46 16.27
C ASN A 55 14.17 -10.77 17.07
N SER A 56 14.28 -10.79 18.39
CA SER A 56 13.12 -10.82 19.27
C SER A 56 12.37 -9.48 19.26
N LEU A 57 11.10 -9.46 19.67
CA LEU A 57 10.32 -8.22 19.69
C LEU A 57 10.89 -7.17 20.65
N GLU A 58 11.49 -7.62 21.76
CA GLU A 58 12.17 -6.73 22.70
C GLU A 58 13.44 -6.12 22.09
N GLU A 59 14.26 -6.93 21.42
CA GLU A 59 15.45 -6.44 20.69
C GLU A 59 15.07 -5.42 19.62
N ILE A 60 13.99 -5.68 18.86
CA ILE A 60 13.49 -4.77 17.83
C ILE A 60 13.06 -3.44 18.43
N TRP A 61 12.27 -3.47 19.52
CA TRP A 61 11.75 -2.27 20.15
C TRP A 61 12.84 -1.39 20.78
N ARG A 62 13.90 -2.03 21.30
CA ARG A 62 15.03 -1.39 21.97
C ARG A 62 16.25 -1.19 21.04
N SER A 63 16.13 -1.46 19.74
CA SER A 63 17.27 -1.44 18.82
C SER A 63 17.89 -0.06 18.68
N ASP A 64 19.17 -0.03 18.31
CA ASP A 64 19.89 1.23 18.05
C ASP A 64 19.22 2.05 16.94
N VAL A 65 18.68 1.37 15.92
CA VAL A 65 17.91 2.02 14.84
C VAL A 65 16.66 2.70 15.41
N ALA A 66 15.89 2.01 16.26
CA ALA A 66 14.72 2.57 16.91
C ALA A 66 15.08 3.80 17.76
N ASN A 67 16.12 3.71 18.58
CA ASN A 67 16.57 4.81 19.45
C ASN A 67 17.05 6.00 18.63
N LYS A 68 17.84 5.78 17.59
CA LYS A 68 18.30 6.83 16.68
C LYS A 68 17.14 7.55 16.00
N MET A 69 16.13 6.82 15.53
CA MET A 69 14.93 7.45 14.94
C MET A 69 14.20 8.34 15.96
N ARG A 70 14.10 7.91 17.22
CA ARG A 70 13.49 8.70 18.30
C ARG A 70 14.28 10.00 18.51
N GLU A 71 15.60 9.94 18.59
CA GLU A 71 16.48 11.10 18.77
C GLU A 71 16.43 12.07 17.58
N GLU A 72 16.50 11.56 16.34
CA GLU A 72 16.44 12.39 15.13
C GLU A 72 15.12 13.15 15.05
N LEU A 73 13.99 12.48 15.25
CA LEU A 73 12.67 13.13 15.23
C LEU A 73 12.47 14.09 16.41
N GLN A 74 13.08 13.82 17.56
CA GLN A 74 13.10 14.75 18.69
C GLN A 74 13.87 16.04 18.37
N SER A 75 14.96 15.92 17.63
CA SER A 75 15.78 17.06 17.20
C SER A 75 15.23 17.82 15.98
N GLY A 76 14.04 17.47 15.47
CA GLY A 76 13.44 18.12 14.30
C GLY A 76 13.86 17.51 12.94
N HIS A 77 14.61 16.42 12.95
CA HIS A 77 15.12 15.77 11.75
C HIS A 77 14.29 14.54 11.37
N PHE A 78 13.76 14.54 10.14
CA PHE A 78 13.10 13.36 9.59
C PHE A 78 14.17 12.38 9.07
N PRO A 79 14.25 11.14 9.62
CA PRO A 79 15.17 10.13 9.13
C PRO A 79 14.80 9.68 7.72
N SER A 80 15.69 8.91 7.11
CA SER A 80 15.38 8.25 5.84
C SER A 80 14.12 7.37 5.97
N GLY A 81 13.34 7.25 4.90
CA GLY A 81 12.03 6.58 4.90
C GLY A 81 10.88 7.45 5.44
N CYS A 82 11.14 8.62 6.02
CA CYS A 82 10.10 9.56 6.45
C CYS A 82 9.90 10.75 5.48
N GLU A 83 10.47 10.69 4.27
CA GLU A 83 10.47 11.76 3.27
C GLU A 83 9.06 12.20 2.89
N LYS A 84 8.14 11.24 2.69
CA LYS A 84 6.74 11.55 2.34
C LYS A 84 6.08 12.46 3.38
N CYS A 85 6.20 12.14 4.66
CA CYS A 85 5.66 12.97 5.74
C CYS A 85 6.32 14.35 5.77
N ARG A 86 7.65 14.41 5.54
CA ARG A 86 8.40 15.67 5.46
C ARG A 86 7.90 16.54 4.29
N GLU A 87 7.72 15.96 3.12
CA GLU A 87 7.25 16.65 1.91
C GLU A 87 5.82 17.16 2.04
N GLN A 88 4.94 16.36 2.65
CA GLN A 88 3.58 16.80 2.97
C GLN A 88 3.59 18.00 3.93
N ILE A 89 4.44 17.98 4.95
CA ILE A 89 4.58 19.11 5.88
C ILE A 89 5.14 20.35 5.16
N ILE A 90 6.18 20.21 4.34
CA ILE A 90 6.73 21.32 3.54
C ILE A 90 5.65 21.93 2.62
N SER A 91 4.79 21.09 2.06
CA SER A 91 3.72 21.48 1.14
C SER A 91 2.44 21.95 1.85
N ARG A 92 2.45 22.09 3.19
CA ARG A 92 1.28 22.42 4.03
C ARG A 92 0.10 21.43 3.94
N ASP A 93 0.36 20.21 3.46
CA ASP A 93 -0.56 19.07 3.58
C ASP A 93 -0.41 18.42 4.96
N PHE A 94 -0.67 19.21 6.02
CA PHE A 94 -0.52 18.72 7.39
C PHE A 94 -1.50 17.59 7.71
N GLY A 95 -2.73 17.66 7.17
CA GLY A 95 -3.76 16.64 7.34
C GLY A 95 -3.39 15.30 6.70
N GLY A 96 -2.71 15.32 5.55
CA GLY A 96 -2.26 14.10 4.87
C GLY A 96 -1.03 13.44 5.51
N SER A 97 -0.29 14.15 6.37
CA SER A 97 0.92 13.61 7.00
C SER A 97 0.61 12.57 8.07
N HIS A 98 1.16 11.37 7.93
CA HIS A 98 1.07 10.34 8.97
C HIS A 98 1.72 10.78 10.29
N ALA A 99 2.69 11.70 10.25
CA ALA A 99 3.25 12.26 11.48
C ALA A 99 2.16 12.95 12.33
N ASN A 100 1.24 13.67 11.68
CA ASN A 100 0.09 14.28 12.36
C ASN A 100 -0.86 13.21 12.91
N PHE A 101 -1.14 12.16 12.13
CA PHE A 101 -2.00 11.05 12.58
C PHE A 101 -1.47 10.37 13.86
N TYR A 102 -0.17 10.10 13.94
CA TYR A 102 0.44 9.57 15.15
C TYR A 102 0.49 10.60 16.28
N SER A 103 0.71 11.89 15.99
CA SER A 103 0.62 12.96 17.00
C SER A 103 -0.75 13.01 17.67
N GLN A 104 -1.84 12.93 16.90
CA GLN A 104 -3.19 12.96 17.44
C GLN A 104 -3.51 11.69 18.24
N GLN A 105 -3.09 10.52 17.76
CA GLN A 105 -3.23 9.26 18.51
C GLN A 105 -2.43 9.26 19.81
N ALA A 106 -1.19 9.74 19.80
CA ALA A 106 -0.34 9.77 20.99
C ALA A 106 -1.01 10.52 22.15
N LYS A 107 -1.65 11.66 21.86
CA LYS A 107 -2.41 12.43 22.86
C LYS A 107 -3.56 11.60 23.45
N HIS A 108 -4.34 10.94 22.59
CA HIS A 108 -5.45 10.11 23.04
C HIS A 108 -4.97 8.89 23.86
N PHE A 109 -3.93 8.22 23.39
CA PHE A 109 -3.40 7.03 24.04
C PHE A 109 -2.71 7.34 25.36
N ALA A 110 -2.03 8.49 25.47
CA ALA A 110 -1.46 8.94 26.74
C ALA A 110 -2.53 9.15 27.82
N VAL A 111 -3.66 9.78 27.46
CA VAL A 111 -4.81 9.94 28.38
C VAL A 111 -5.35 8.58 28.81
N LYS A 112 -5.54 7.65 27.86
CA LYS A 112 -6.04 6.30 28.17
C LYS A 112 -5.09 5.51 29.07
N ARG A 113 -3.78 5.54 28.79
CA ARG A 113 -2.76 4.91 29.64
C ARG A 113 -2.73 5.49 31.06
N ALA A 114 -2.90 6.80 31.20
CA ALA A 114 -3.00 7.44 32.50
C ALA A 114 -4.23 6.96 33.28
N GLN A 115 -5.37 6.80 32.61
CA GLN A 115 -6.60 6.24 33.21
C GLN A 115 -6.44 4.77 33.63
N GLU A 116 -5.58 4.02 32.95
CA GLU A 116 -5.25 2.61 33.24
C GLU A 116 -4.07 2.47 34.22
N ASN A 117 -3.58 3.56 34.81
CA ASN A 117 -2.45 3.61 35.75
C ASN A 117 -1.13 3.04 35.20
N VAL A 118 -0.92 3.09 33.88
CA VAL A 118 0.37 2.74 33.27
C VAL A 118 1.42 3.79 33.66
N SER A 119 2.47 3.39 34.37
CA SER A 119 3.48 4.30 34.94
C SER A 119 4.86 3.64 35.02
N GLY A 120 5.89 4.40 35.42
CA GLY A 120 7.26 3.89 35.57
C GLY A 120 7.84 3.35 34.25
N GLU A 121 8.55 2.21 34.30
CA GLU A 121 9.14 1.60 33.10
C GLU A 121 8.11 1.14 32.06
N SER A 122 6.86 0.89 32.47
CA SER A 122 5.78 0.46 31.57
C SER A 122 5.41 1.51 30.52
N ILE A 123 5.73 2.80 30.75
CA ILE A 123 5.50 3.85 29.75
C ILE A 123 6.38 3.66 28.51
N ASN A 124 7.50 2.93 28.65
CA ASN A 124 8.46 2.70 27.58
C ASN A 124 8.00 1.60 26.61
N PHE A 125 6.88 0.92 26.86
CA PHE A 125 6.32 -0.07 25.92
C PHE A 125 5.46 0.61 24.84
N PRO A 126 5.30 0.01 23.64
CA PRO A 126 4.48 0.57 22.57
C PRO A 126 3.00 0.67 22.96
N MET A 127 2.37 1.78 22.58
CA MET A 127 0.93 2.03 22.76
C MET A 127 0.10 1.38 21.66
N LYS A 128 0.68 1.14 20.49
CA LYS A 128 0.01 0.62 19.30
C LYS A 128 0.82 -0.48 18.66
N LEU A 129 0.14 -1.49 18.13
CA LEU A 129 0.73 -2.51 17.26
C LEU A 129 -0.07 -2.60 15.96
N GLU A 130 0.61 -2.46 14.83
CA GLU A 130 0.00 -2.53 13.50
C GLU A 130 0.47 -3.80 12.80
N PHE A 131 -0.47 -4.62 12.35
CA PHE A 131 -0.24 -5.91 11.75
C PHE A 131 -0.65 -5.88 10.28
N ASN A 132 0.31 -6.10 9.40
CA ASN A 132 0.17 -6.31 7.96
C ASN A 132 1.01 -7.56 7.57
N ILE A 133 0.79 -8.66 8.30
CA ILE A 133 1.77 -9.74 8.46
C ILE A 133 1.65 -10.86 7.44
N HIS A 134 0.62 -10.86 6.60
CA HIS A 134 0.50 -11.84 5.53
C HIS A 134 -0.36 -11.33 4.38
N ASN A 135 -0.21 -11.92 3.20
CA ASN A 135 -0.95 -11.53 2.00
C ASN A 135 -2.14 -12.45 1.67
N ASN A 136 -2.48 -13.41 2.53
CA ASN A 136 -3.53 -14.39 2.21
C ASN A 136 -4.87 -13.68 1.97
N CYS A 137 -5.36 -13.69 0.73
CA CYS A 137 -6.54 -12.96 0.31
C CYS A 137 -7.21 -13.66 -0.87
N ASN A 138 -8.53 -13.60 -0.89
CA ASN A 138 -9.36 -14.18 -1.94
C ASN A 138 -9.65 -13.24 -3.12
N LEU A 139 -9.24 -11.96 -3.06
CA LEU A 139 -9.58 -10.96 -4.06
C LEU A 139 -8.41 -10.54 -4.95
N GLN A 140 -8.72 -10.14 -6.17
CA GLN A 140 -7.77 -9.58 -7.13
C GLN A 140 -8.08 -8.11 -7.47
N CYS A 141 -8.25 -7.29 -6.43
CA CYS A 141 -8.64 -5.89 -6.59
C CYS A 141 -7.68 -5.15 -7.54
N VAL A 142 -8.22 -4.24 -8.37
CA VAL A 142 -7.46 -3.58 -9.44
C VAL A 142 -6.33 -2.69 -8.93
N MET A 143 -6.46 -2.16 -7.70
CA MET A 143 -5.44 -1.34 -7.03
C MET A 143 -4.43 -2.15 -6.19
N CYS A 144 -4.69 -3.45 -5.98
CA CYS A 144 -3.82 -4.31 -5.18
C CYS A 144 -2.77 -5.00 -6.05
N HIS A 145 -1.73 -5.49 -5.37
CA HIS A 145 -0.60 -6.21 -5.94
C HIS A 145 -0.30 -7.49 -5.10
N GLY A 146 0.65 -8.32 -5.52
CA GLY A 146 0.90 -9.63 -4.91
C GLY A 146 1.42 -9.63 -3.49
N LEU A 147 2.02 -8.55 -2.97
CA LEU A 147 2.30 -8.47 -1.51
C LEU A 147 1.03 -8.21 -0.68
N ALA A 148 -0.04 -7.70 -1.30
CA ALA A 148 -1.30 -7.43 -0.64
C ALA A 148 -2.31 -8.57 -0.81
N SER A 149 -2.20 -9.39 -1.86
CA SER A 149 -3.10 -10.51 -2.13
C SER A 149 -2.41 -11.73 -2.72
N SER A 150 -2.58 -12.89 -2.08
CA SER A 150 -2.11 -14.18 -2.54
C SER A 150 -2.81 -14.62 -3.84
N SER A 151 -4.07 -14.23 -4.05
CA SER A 151 -4.77 -14.46 -5.31
C SER A 151 -4.11 -13.70 -6.46
N ILE A 152 -3.72 -12.44 -6.26
CA ILE A 152 -2.97 -11.66 -7.27
C ILE A 152 -1.60 -12.30 -7.51
N ARG A 153 -0.86 -12.60 -6.43
CA ARG A 153 0.48 -13.19 -6.52
C ARG A 153 0.48 -14.46 -7.37
N LEU A 154 -0.50 -15.34 -7.16
CA LEU A 154 -0.59 -16.61 -7.88
C LEU A 154 -1.12 -16.47 -9.32
N HIS A 155 -2.17 -15.66 -9.53
CA HIS A 155 -2.93 -15.65 -10.79
C HIS A 155 -2.54 -14.52 -11.75
N ARG A 156 -2.13 -13.36 -11.25
CA ARG A 156 -1.67 -12.21 -12.05
C ARG A 156 -0.15 -12.18 -12.18
N GLU A 157 0.57 -12.37 -11.09
CA GLU A 157 2.05 -12.26 -11.12
C GLU A 157 2.74 -13.59 -11.46
N GLY A 158 2.02 -14.72 -11.40
CA GLY A 158 2.59 -16.05 -11.64
C GLY A 158 3.68 -16.42 -10.63
N LEU A 159 3.62 -15.84 -9.44
CA LEU A 159 4.60 -16.02 -8.38
C LEU A 159 4.15 -17.10 -7.37
N PRO A 160 5.10 -17.78 -6.70
CA PRO A 160 4.82 -18.75 -5.64
C PRO A 160 4.08 -18.11 -4.46
N ALA A 161 3.50 -18.93 -3.59
CA ALA A 161 2.98 -18.45 -2.31
C ALA A 161 4.08 -17.75 -1.48
N MET A 162 3.70 -16.72 -0.74
CA MET A 162 4.61 -15.98 0.13
C MET A 162 4.86 -16.79 1.41
N PRO A 163 6.09 -16.81 1.94
CA PRO A 163 6.36 -17.39 3.25
C PRO A 163 5.72 -16.54 4.36
N ASN A 164 5.25 -17.19 5.43
CA ASN A 164 4.78 -16.52 6.62
C ASN A 164 5.76 -16.77 7.77
N PRO A 165 6.52 -15.76 8.24
CA PRO A 165 7.47 -15.95 9.34
C PRO A 165 6.80 -15.92 10.72
N TYR A 166 5.50 -15.64 10.83
CA TYR A 166 4.79 -15.42 12.09
C TYR A 166 4.18 -16.70 12.66
N ASP A 167 4.92 -17.34 13.54
CA ASP A 167 4.59 -18.60 14.23
C ASP A 167 4.02 -18.37 15.64
N GLU A 168 3.87 -19.44 16.41
CA GLU A 168 3.44 -19.40 17.81
C GLU A 168 4.44 -18.65 18.70
N THR A 169 5.74 -18.76 18.43
CA THR A 169 6.78 -18.02 19.17
C THR A 169 6.60 -16.51 19.05
N PHE A 170 6.15 -16.01 17.89
CA PHE A 170 5.82 -14.59 17.74
C PHE A 170 4.72 -14.15 18.69
N VAL A 171 3.66 -14.96 18.82
CA VAL A 171 2.52 -14.67 19.70
C VAL A 171 2.94 -14.69 21.17
N GLU A 172 3.79 -15.64 21.57
CA GLU A 172 4.35 -15.65 22.94
C GLU A 172 5.21 -14.41 23.22
N GLN A 173 6.01 -13.94 22.25
CA GLN A 173 6.77 -12.70 22.40
C GLN A 173 5.89 -11.44 22.42
N LEU A 174 4.68 -11.48 21.85
CA LEU A 174 3.72 -10.37 21.93
C LEU A 174 3.06 -10.26 23.30
N LYS A 175 2.79 -11.37 24.00
CA LYS A 175 2.04 -11.37 25.27
C LYS A 175 2.58 -10.37 26.31
N PRO A 176 3.91 -10.21 26.52
CA PRO A 176 4.44 -9.20 27.44
C PRO A 176 4.13 -7.74 27.05
N PHE A 177 3.84 -7.45 25.78
CA PHE A 177 3.54 -6.11 25.28
C PHE A 177 2.05 -5.76 25.47
N LEU A 178 1.15 -6.74 25.31
CA LEU A 178 -0.30 -6.54 25.30
C LEU A 178 -0.88 -5.81 26.54
N PRO A 179 -0.36 -5.98 27.77
CA PRO A 179 -0.84 -5.22 28.94
C PRO A 179 -0.74 -3.70 28.79
N TYR A 180 0.18 -3.21 27.94
CA TYR A 180 0.45 -1.79 27.78
C TYR A 180 -0.12 -1.21 26.48
N VAL A 181 -0.60 -2.06 25.58
CA VAL A 181 -1.13 -1.65 24.29
C VAL A 181 -2.53 -1.06 24.46
N VAL A 182 -2.76 0.07 23.81
CA VAL A 182 -4.05 0.75 23.78
C VAL A 182 -4.90 0.30 22.59
N GLU A 183 -4.25 0.11 21.45
CA GLU A 183 -4.88 -0.16 20.16
C GLU A 183 -4.04 -1.12 19.30
N THR A 184 -4.73 -1.99 18.56
CA THR A 184 -4.11 -2.88 17.57
C THR A 184 -4.82 -2.76 16.24
N ASP A 185 -4.07 -2.72 15.14
CA ASP A 185 -4.63 -2.68 13.78
C ASP A 185 -4.31 -3.95 13.01
N PHE A 186 -5.32 -4.59 12.44
CA PHE A 186 -5.19 -5.78 11.62
C PHE A 186 -5.60 -5.47 10.18
N MET A 187 -4.60 -5.40 9.31
CA MET A 187 -4.71 -5.10 7.89
C MET A 187 -3.94 -6.15 7.07
N GLY A 188 -3.96 -6.05 5.74
CA GLY A 188 -3.19 -6.96 4.89
C GLY A 188 -3.90 -8.28 4.62
N GLY A 189 -3.79 -8.75 3.38
CA GLY A 189 -4.59 -9.87 2.91
C GLY A 189 -6.09 -9.65 3.13
N GLU A 190 -6.80 -10.73 3.45
CA GLU A 190 -8.10 -10.71 4.12
C GLU A 190 -7.90 -11.20 5.56
N PRO A 191 -8.07 -10.35 6.59
CA PRO A 191 -7.75 -10.72 7.97
C PRO A 191 -8.40 -12.02 8.44
N PHE A 192 -9.64 -12.30 8.04
CA PHE A 192 -10.32 -13.54 8.45
C PHE A 192 -9.77 -14.82 7.78
N MET A 193 -8.91 -14.69 6.78
CA MET A 193 -8.18 -15.81 6.15
C MET A 193 -6.78 -16.03 6.73
N ILE A 194 -6.30 -15.17 7.64
CA ILE A 194 -4.93 -15.22 8.15
C ILE A 194 -4.92 -15.92 9.51
N GLY A 195 -4.46 -17.18 9.55
CA GLY A 195 -4.41 -17.97 10.78
C GLY A 195 -3.57 -17.34 11.90
N ALA A 196 -2.50 -16.63 11.56
CA ALA A 196 -1.69 -15.89 12.54
C ALA A 196 -2.50 -14.79 13.27
N TYR A 197 -3.48 -14.16 12.62
CA TYR A 197 -4.35 -13.18 13.28
C TYR A 197 -5.29 -13.81 14.28
N GLN A 198 -5.81 -15.01 14.00
CA GLN A 198 -6.64 -15.75 14.95
C GLN A 198 -5.89 -15.99 16.26
N ARG A 199 -4.63 -16.46 16.19
CA ARG A 199 -3.79 -16.66 17.39
C ARG A 199 -3.51 -15.37 18.15
N ILE A 200 -3.28 -14.25 17.45
CA ILE A 200 -3.05 -12.95 18.10
C ILE A 200 -4.34 -12.46 18.77
N TRP A 201 -5.51 -12.61 18.14
CA TRP A 201 -6.80 -12.23 18.73
C TRP A 201 -7.14 -13.08 19.95
N GLU A 202 -6.80 -14.37 19.95
CA GLU A 202 -6.89 -15.23 21.13
C GLU A 202 -6.00 -14.71 22.26
N ALA A 203 -4.74 -14.39 21.98
CA ALA A 203 -3.83 -13.81 22.97
C ALA A 203 -4.33 -12.45 23.51
N ILE A 204 -4.91 -11.60 22.65
CA ILE A 204 -5.54 -10.34 23.08
C ILE A 204 -6.73 -10.61 24.00
N SER A 205 -7.61 -11.54 23.63
CA SER A 205 -8.77 -11.95 24.44
C SER A 205 -8.36 -12.46 25.82
N GLU A 206 -7.24 -13.15 25.93
CA GLU A 206 -6.73 -13.72 27.18
C GLU A 206 -5.99 -12.70 28.05
N VAL A 207 -5.08 -11.91 27.45
CA VAL A 207 -4.17 -11.03 28.20
C VAL A 207 -4.79 -9.67 28.49
N ASN A 208 -5.42 -9.05 27.49
CA ASN A 208 -6.01 -7.72 27.63
C ASN A 208 -7.18 -7.51 26.65
N PRO A 209 -8.39 -8.03 26.96
CA PRO A 209 -9.55 -7.92 26.07
C PRO A 209 -10.08 -6.49 25.90
N LYS A 210 -9.53 -5.51 26.63
CA LYS A 210 -9.90 -4.09 26.57
C LYS A 210 -9.17 -3.33 25.45
N ILE A 211 -8.10 -3.89 24.88
CA ILE A 211 -7.39 -3.32 23.73
C ILE A 211 -8.40 -3.00 22.64
N LYS A 212 -8.39 -1.77 22.11
CA LYS A 212 -9.22 -1.41 20.96
C LYS A 212 -8.63 -2.11 19.73
N THR A 213 -9.31 -3.14 19.24
CA THR A 213 -8.80 -3.94 18.13
C THR A 213 -9.51 -3.57 16.83
N CYS A 214 -8.78 -2.95 15.91
CA CYS A 214 -9.25 -2.63 14.57
C CYS A 214 -9.07 -3.81 13.63
N ILE A 215 -10.15 -4.25 13.00
CA ILE A 215 -10.08 -5.27 11.93
C ILE A 215 -10.56 -4.64 10.62
N LEU A 216 -9.65 -4.55 9.64
CA LEU A 216 -9.95 -4.05 8.30
C LEU A 216 -10.17 -5.21 7.31
N THR A 217 -11.43 -5.57 7.09
CA THR A 217 -11.82 -6.70 6.22
C THR A 217 -12.35 -6.21 4.86
N ASN A 218 -12.29 -7.07 3.84
CA ASN A 218 -13.05 -6.91 2.60
C ASN A 218 -14.50 -7.41 2.71
N ALA A 219 -14.87 -7.96 3.87
CA ALA A 219 -16.20 -8.45 4.25
C ALA A 219 -16.78 -9.57 3.36
N THR A 220 -15.95 -10.26 2.58
CA THR A 220 -16.40 -11.41 1.78
C THR A 220 -16.59 -12.68 2.61
N ILE A 221 -16.01 -12.73 3.80
CA ILE A 221 -16.04 -13.90 4.68
C ILE A 221 -16.64 -13.52 6.03
N LEU A 222 -17.69 -14.25 6.41
CA LEU A 222 -18.29 -14.21 7.73
C LEU A 222 -18.98 -15.55 8.00
N ASN A 223 -18.53 -16.26 9.01
CA ASN A 223 -19.10 -17.53 9.46
C ASN A 223 -19.28 -17.51 10.98
N ASP A 224 -19.92 -18.54 11.54
CA ASP A 224 -20.26 -18.56 12.96
C ASP A 224 -19.04 -18.60 13.89
N SER A 225 -17.92 -19.17 13.43
CA SER A 225 -16.64 -19.11 14.16
C SER A 225 -16.11 -17.68 14.26
N ILE A 226 -16.15 -16.91 13.17
CA ILE A 226 -15.77 -15.48 13.18
C ILE A 226 -16.72 -14.69 14.07
N LYS A 227 -18.04 -14.91 13.98
CA LYS A 227 -19.01 -14.24 14.86
C LYS A 227 -18.71 -14.48 16.33
N ALA A 228 -18.51 -15.74 16.72
CA ALA A 228 -18.18 -16.12 18.10
C ALA A 228 -16.85 -15.52 18.57
N LEU A 229 -15.85 -15.45 17.70
CA LEU A 229 -14.56 -14.83 17.99
C LEU A 229 -14.71 -13.34 18.28
N LEU A 230 -15.46 -12.61 17.45
CA LEU A 230 -15.62 -11.15 17.60
C LEU A 230 -16.30 -10.75 18.91
N GLU A 231 -17.07 -11.63 19.54
CA GLU A 231 -17.70 -11.38 20.85
C GLU A 231 -16.72 -11.43 22.03
N ARG A 232 -15.51 -11.99 21.86
CA ARG A 232 -14.57 -12.25 22.96
C ARG A 232 -13.67 -11.07 23.36
N PHE A 233 -13.60 -10.02 22.55
CA PHE A 233 -12.70 -8.88 22.79
C PHE A 233 -13.25 -7.57 22.21
N ASN A 234 -12.69 -6.45 22.67
CA ASN A 234 -13.08 -5.11 22.23
C ASN A 234 -12.59 -4.82 20.81
N CYS A 235 -13.36 -5.21 19.81
CA CYS A 235 -13.07 -4.89 18.41
C CYS A 235 -14.04 -3.90 17.79
N TRP A 236 -13.51 -3.13 16.84
CA TRP A 236 -14.29 -2.39 15.86
C TRP A 236 -14.00 -2.93 14.45
N ILE A 237 -14.96 -2.81 13.55
CA ILE A 237 -14.87 -3.33 12.18
C ILE A 237 -14.76 -2.16 11.20
N HIS A 238 -13.74 -2.24 10.37
CA HIS A 238 -13.61 -1.42 9.17
C HIS A 238 -13.81 -2.32 7.95
N ILE A 239 -14.64 -1.89 7.01
CA ILE A 239 -14.89 -2.61 5.76
C ILE A 239 -14.35 -1.82 4.60
N SER A 240 -13.57 -2.49 3.75
CA SER A 240 -13.08 -1.90 2.51
C SER A 240 -14.15 -1.97 1.41
N ILE A 241 -14.55 -0.82 0.86
CA ILE A 241 -15.54 -0.69 -0.24
C ILE A 241 -15.10 0.37 -1.20
N ASP A 242 -15.34 0.20 -2.49
CA ASP A 242 -14.97 1.23 -3.46
C ASP A 242 -16.14 1.64 -4.35
N SER A 243 -17.35 1.16 -4.05
CA SER A 243 -18.59 1.55 -4.72
C SER A 243 -19.79 0.89 -4.02
N PHE A 244 -20.92 1.61 -3.96
CA PHE A 244 -22.23 1.05 -3.61
C PHE A 244 -23.05 0.63 -4.84
N LYS A 245 -22.47 0.74 -6.04
CA LYS A 245 -23.03 0.24 -7.29
C LYS A 245 -22.37 -1.10 -7.60
N LYS A 246 -23.17 -2.17 -7.63
CA LYS A 246 -22.70 -3.54 -7.88
C LYS A 246 -21.70 -3.64 -9.02
N THR A 247 -22.02 -3.07 -10.19
CA THR A 247 -21.20 -3.15 -11.39
C THR A 247 -19.83 -2.52 -11.21
N THR A 248 -19.76 -1.35 -10.57
CA THR A 248 -18.48 -0.67 -10.28
C THR A 248 -17.71 -1.41 -9.19
N TYR A 249 -18.39 -1.86 -8.14
CA TYR A 249 -17.79 -2.62 -7.04
C TYR A 249 -17.11 -3.89 -7.54
N GLU A 250 -17.82 -4.75 -8.27
CA GLU A 250 -17.30 -6.05 -8.73
C GLU A 250 -16.21 -5.88 -9.81
N LYS A 251 -16.26 -4.79 -10.59
CA LYS A 251 -15.18 -4.41 -11.52
C LYS A 251 -13.88 -4.06 -10.78
N ILE A 252 -13.98 -3.36 -9.65
CA ILE A 252 -12.84 -2.95 -8.83
C ILE A 252 -12.34 -4.10 -7.95
N ARG A 253 -13.25 -4.73 -7.18
CA ARG A 253 -13.01 -5.77 -6.17
C ARG A 253 -13.20 -7.17 -6.77
N ARG A 254 -12.37 -7.52 -7.74
CA ARG A 254 -12.52 -8.76 -8.52
C ARG A 254 -12.48 -10.00 -7.65
N GLY A 255 -13.45 -10.88 -7.86
CA GLY A 255 -13.66 -12.09 -7.06
C GLY A 255 -14.64 -11.90 -5.89
N ALA A 256 -15.10 -10.67 -5.62
CA ALA A 256 -16.14 -10.41 -4.63
C ALA A 256 -17.53 -10.49 -5.25
N SER A 257 -18.53 -10.84 -4.44
CA SER A 257 -19.96 -10.64 -4.73
C SER A 257 -20.44 -9.45 -3.91
N PHE A 258 -21.01 -8.44 -4.59
CA PHE A 258 -21.52 -7.25 -3.90
C PHE A 258 -22.60 -7.62 -2.89
N GLU A 259 -23.56 -8.48 -3.27
CA GLU A 259 -24.63 -8.91 -2.38
C GLU A 259 -24.10 -9.59 -1.13
N LYS A 260 -23.12 -10.49 -1.28
CA LYS A 260 -22.57 -11.21 -0.13
C LYS A 260 -21.85 -10.28 0.84
N VAL A 261 -21.13 -9.29 0.30
CA VAL A 261 -20.44 -8.27 1.09
C VAL A 261 -21.44 -7.40 1.85
N MET A 262 -22.52 -6.97 1.20
CA MET A 262 -23.57 -6.17 1.85
C MET A 262 -24.34 -6.97 2.91
N GLU A 263 -24.60 -8.26 2.68
CA GLU A 263 -25.19 -9.18 3.68
C GLU A 263 -24.30 -9.27 4.93
N ASN A 264 -23.00 -9.54 4.75
CA ASN A 264 -22.05 -9.62 5.85
C ASN A 264 -21.87 -8.26 6.56
N ALA A 265 -21.85 -7.16 5.79
CA ALA A 265 -21.76 -5.80 6.33
C ALA A 265 -22.96 -5.45 7.21
N ALA A 266 -24.16 -5.95 6.90
CA ALA A 266 -25.34 -5.75 7.74
C ALA A 266 -25.14 -6.35 9.15
N TYR A 267 -24.56 -7.55 9.24
CA TYR A 267 -24.21 -8.15 10.54
C TYR A 267 -23.19 -7.27 11.30
N PHE A 268 -22.12 -6.82 10.63
CA PHE A 268 -21.12 -5.95 11.27
C PHE A 268 -21.73 -4.62 11.73
N ASN A 269 -22.66 -4.04 10.97
CA ASN A 269 -23.35 -2.81 11.37
C ASN A 269 -24.16 -3.02 12.65
N VAL A 270 -24.90 -4.13 12.76
CA VAL A 270 -25.64 -4.49 13.99
C VAL A 270 -24.68 -4.68 15.17
N LEU A 271 -23.58 -5.39 14.97
CA LEU A 271 -22.56 -5.62 16.00
C LEU A 271 -21.90 -4.32 16.47
N MET A 272 -21.58 -3.39 15.58
CA MET A 272 -21.00 -2.10 15.96
C MET A 272 -22.01 -1.24 16.71
N LYS A 273 -23.26 -1.17 16.22
CA LYS A 273 -24.34 -0.42 16.88
C LYS A 273 -24.62 -0.93 18.30
N SER A 274 -24.62 -2.26 18.52
CA SER A 274 -24.81 -2.83 19.86
C SER A 274 -23.70 -2.47 20.85
N ARG A 275 -22.52 -2.06 20.35
CA ARG A 275 -21.38 -1.58 21.13
C ARG A 275 -21.32 -0.06 21.25
N GLY A 276 -22.32 0.67 20.73
CA GLY A 276 -22.29 2.13 20.66
C GLY A 276 -21.21 2.67 19.71
N LEU A 277 -20.78 1.87 18.73
CA LEU A 277 -19.79 2.24 17.72
C LEU A 277 -20.47 2.37 16.35
N SER A 278 -19.89 3.20 15.49
CA SER A 278 -20.27 3.24 14.07
C SER A 278 -19.44 2.24 13.28
N LEU A 279 -20.08 1.53 12.36
CA LEU A 279 -19.35 0.80 11.32
C LEU A 279 -18.57 1.80 10.47
N VAL A 280 -17.34 1.45 10.13
CA VAL A 280 -16.47 2.27 9.31
C VAL A 280 -16.31 1.65 7.93
N TRP A 281 -16.59 2.42 6.89
CA TRP A 281 -16.23 2.06 5.52
C TRP A 281 -14.98 2.81 5.07
N ARG A 282 -14.08 2.07 4.44
CA ARG A 282 -12.80 2.54 3.92
C ARG A 282 -12.88 2.52 2.40
N TYR A 283 -12.92 3.71 1.82
CA TYR A 283 -13.13 3.93 0.40
C TYR A 283 -11.87 4.43 -0.27
N CYS A 284 -11.47 3.84 -1.39
CA CYS A 284 -10.35 4.32 -2.19
C CYS A 284 -10.86 5.19 -3.35
N PRO A 285 -10.76 6.54 -3.30
CA PRO A 285 -11.07 7.39 -4.44
C PRO A 285 -10.11 7.12 -5.59
N MET A 286 -10.66 6.78 -6.75
CA MET A 286 -9.94 6.45 -7.97
C MET A 286 -10.66 7.01 -9.18
N ARG A 287 -9.97 7.03 -10.32
CA ARG A 287 -10.55 7.41 -11.62
C ARG A 287 -11.82 6.61 -11.97
N LEU A 288 -11.95 5.39 -11.44
CA LEU A 288 -13.07 4.49 -11.72
C LEU A 288 -14.35 4.79 -10.94
N ASN A 289 -14.30 5.54 -9.84
CA ASN A 289 -15.41 5.61 -8.89
C ASN A 289 -15.63 7.01 -8.27
N TRP A 290 -14.79 8.01 -8.57
CA TRP A 290 -14.87 9.32 -7.91
C TRP A 290 -16.22 10.03 -8.10
N GLU A 291 -16.88 9.80 -9.24
CA GLU A 291 -18.21 10.36 -9.53
C GLU A 291 -19.30 9.85 -8.57
N GLU A 292 -19.09 8.69 -7.94
CA GLU A 292 -20.03 8.08 -7.01
C GLU A 292 -19.85 8.58 -5.57
N ILE A 293 -18.80 9.36 -5.29
CA ILE A 293 -18.46 9.78 -3.92
C ILE A 293 -19.55 10.62 -3.28
N PRO A 294 -20.16 11.64 -3.93
CA PRO A 294 -21.24 12.42 -3.30
C PRO A 294 -22.41 11.56 -2.82
N GLU A 295 -22.90 10.67 -3.69
CA GLU A 295 -23.97 9.70 -3.40
C GLU A 295 -23.56 8.74 -2.27
N THR A 296 -22.31 8.28 -2.30
CA THR A 296 -21.74 7.41 -1.27
C THR A 296 -21.72 8.08 0.12
N VAL A 297 -21.38 9.37 0.19
CA VAL A 297 -21.39 10.13 1.46
C VAL A 297 -22.81 10.24 2.01
N SER A 298 -23.80 10.53 1.17
CA SER A 298 -25.21 10.57 1.57
C SER A 298 -25.68 9.21 2.10
N TYR A 299 -25.46 8.14 1.34
CA TYR A 299 -25.82 6.77 1.74
C TYR A 299 -25.20 6.38 3.09
N CYS A 300 -23.89 6.58 3.26
CA CYS A 300 -23.22 6.26 4.52
C CYS A 300 -23.82 7.05 5.69
N THR A 301 -24.15 8.33 5.48
CA THR A 301 -24.70 9.17 6.53
C THR A 301 -26.11 8.72 6.96
N GLU A 302 -26.96 8.37 5.99
CA GLU A 302 -28.31 7.85 6.22
C GLU A 302 -28.30 6.52 7.00
N GLU A 303 -27.34 5.64 6.70
CA GLU A 303 -27.23 4.32 7.35
C GLU A 303 -26.55 4.35 8.74
N GLY A 304 -26.11 5.52 9.19
CA GLY A 304 -25.36 5.68 10.43
C GLY A 304 -23.92 5.14 10.34
N ILE A 305 -23.35 5.17 9.13
CA ILE A 305 -22.04 4.67 8.78
C ILE A 305 -21.03 5.81 8.69
N LYS A 306 -19.84 5.57 9.25
CA LYS A 306 -18.68 6.46 9.10
C LYS A 306 -17.91 6.12 7.83
N LEU A 307 -17.63 7.13 7.01
CA LEU A 307 -16.90 6.98 5.76
C LEU A 307 -15.52 7.63 5.85
N PHE A 308 -14.48 6.88 5.51
CA PHE A 308 -13.11 7.40 5.39
C PHE A 308 -12.55 7.12 4.01
N PHE A 309 -11.79 8.09 3.49
CA PHE A 309 -11.11 7.97 2.21
C PHE A 309 -9.64 7.58 2.37
N ASN A 310 -9.24 6.48 1.74
CA ASN A 310 -7.86 6.04 1.58
C ASN A 310 -7.34 6.49 0.22
N GLN A 311 -6.30 7.32 0.22
CA GLN A 311 -5.69 7.78 -1.02
C GLN A 311 -4.98 6.62 -1.74
N VAL A 312 -5.21 6.54 -3.05
CA VAL A 312 -4.48 5.65 -3.95
C VAL A 312 -3.32 6.44 -4.55
N ASP A 313 -2.11 6.20 -4.07
CA ASP A 313 -0.88 6.76 -4.67
C ASP A 313 -0.28 5.83 -5.72
N SER A 314 -0.51 4.53 -5.56
CA SER A 314 -0.19 3.48 -6.53
C SER A 314 -1.34 2.47 -6.48
N PRO A 315 -1.78 1.93 -7.62
CA PRO A 315 -1.29 2.19 -8.97
C PRO A 315 -1.63 3.57 -9.52
N ILE A 316 -0.66 4.22 -10.19
CA ILE A 316 -0.84 5.62 -10.57
C ILE A 316 -1.86 5.81 -11.70
N HIS A 317 -2.12 4.81 -12.55
CA HIS A 317 -3.15 4.94 -13.59
C HIS A 317 -4.58 4.92 -13.02
N LEU A 318 -4.78 4.49 -11.75
CA LEU A 318 -6.06 4.61 -11.04
C LEU A 318 -6.12 5.83 -10.12
N SER A 319 -4.97 6.41 -9.78
CA SER A 319 -4.91 7.55 -8.88
C SER A 319 -5.54 8.81 -9.49
N LEU A 320 -6.25 9.57 -8.67
CA LEU A 320 -6.79 10.87 -9.05
C LEU A 320 -5.69 11.95 -9.09
N THR A 321 -4.65 11.85 -8.25
CA THR A 321 -3.61 12.89 -8.13
C THR A 321 -2.67 12.94 -9.33
N THR A 322 -2.74 11.92 -10.19
CA THR A 322 -1.96 11.74 -11.41
C THR A 322 -2.79 11.93 -12.67
N LEU A 323 -4.03 12.44 -12.57
CA LEU A 323 -4.79 12.91 -13.73
C LEU A 323 -4.11 14.12 -14.39
N PRO A 324 -4.30 14.36 -15.70
CA PRO A 324 -4.02 15.66 -16.30
C PRO A 324 -4.64 16.81 -15.48
N VAL A 325 -4.00 17.98 -15.46
CA VAL A 325 -4.39 19.09 -14.57
C VAL A 325 -5.82 19.56 -14.82
N ASP A 326 -6.22 19.65 -16.09
CA ASP A 326 -7.58 20.00 -16.52
C ASP A 326 -8.62 18.93 -16.11
N GLU A 327 -8.29 17.65 -16.23
CA GLU A 327 -9.14 16.57 -15.75
C GLU A 327 -9.27 16.58 -14.21
N LEU A 328 -8.18 16.79 -13.49
CA LEU A 328 -8.19 16.90 -12.02
C LEU A 328 -9.00 18.13 -11.58
N GLN A 329 -8.85 19.27 -12.27
CA GLN A 329 -9.64 20.47 -12.03
C GLN A 329 -11.13 20.16 -12.16
N LYS A 330 -11.53 19.45 -13.22
CA LYS A 330 -12.91 19.00 -13.42
C LYS A 330 -13.40 18.11 -12.27
N VAL A 331 -12.59 17.16 -11.79
CA VAL A 331 -12.93 16.32 -10.63
C VAL A 331 -13.20 17.20 -9.40
N VAL A 332 -12.28 18.12 -9.08
CA VAL A 332 -12.38 19.02 -7.92
C VAL A 332 -13.63 19.90 -8.01
N GLU A 333 -13.88 20.52 -9.16
CA GLU A 333 -15.04 21.38 -9.38
C GLU A 333 -16.35 20.61 -9.30
N THR A 334 -16.39 19.41 -9.88
CA THR A 334 -17.58 18.55 -9.85
C THR A 334 -17.91 18.15 -8.41
N LEU A 335 -16.92 17.72 -7.63
CA LEU A 335 -17.12 17.37 -6.22
C LEU A 335 -17.56 18.60 -5.41
N LYS A 336 -16.95 19.78 -5.60
CA LYS A 336 -17.40 21.01 -4.94
C LYS A 336 -18.85 21.36 -5.28
N ALA A 337 -19.23 21.23 -6.55
CA ALA A 337 -20.58 21.54 -7.03
C ALA A 337 -21.63 20.54 -6.53
N GLN A 338 -21.22 19.29 -6.29
CA GLN A 338 -22.08 18.20 -5.84
C GLN A 338 -21.91 17.89 -4.34
N GLU A 339 -21.49 18.86 -3.53
CA GLU A 339 -21.38 18.65 -2.09
C GLU A 339 -22.73 18.16 -1.52
N PRO A 340 -22.75 17.00 -0.82
CA PRO A 340 -24.00 16.39 -0.39
C PRO A 340 -24.68 17.21 0.71
N VAL A 341 -26.00 17.38 0.59
CA VAL A 341 -26.84 17.99 1.63
C VAL A 341 -27.19 16.91 2.65
N LEU A 342 -26.59 17.00 3.85
CA LEU A 342 -26.72 15.98 4.89
C LEU A 342 -27.57 16.48 6.08
N PRO A 343 -28.22 15.57 6.83
CA PRO A 343 -28.91 15.93 8.07
C PRO A 343 -27.93 16.45 9.13
N ALA A 344 -28.40 17.32 10.03
CA ALA A 344 -27.58 17.84 11.13
C ALA A 344 -27.32 16.75 12.18
N SER A 345 -26.15 16.11 12.12
CA SER A 345 -25.69 15.16 13.14
C SER A 345 -24.16 15.19 13.29
N PRO A 346 -23.61 14.67 14.41
CA PRO A 346 -22.16 14.54 14.57
C PRO A 346 -21.53 13.69 13.46
N LEU A 347 -22.20 12.59 13.07
CA LEU A 347 -21.74 11.71 11.99
C LEU A 347 -21.73 12.42 10.64
N ALA A 348 -22.81 13.13 10.30
CA ALA A 348 -22.88 13.89 9.05
C ALA A 348 -21.79 14.96 8.98
N THR A 349 -21.51 15.64 10.10
CA THR A 349 -20.43 16.62 10.21
C THR A 349 -19.06 15.98 9.95
N GLU A 350 -18.84 14.77 10.45
CA GLU A 350 -17.59 14.04 10.26
C GLU A 350 -17.43 13.53 8.82
N ASN A 351 -18.47 12.91 8.25
CA ASN A 351 -18.45 12.45 6.86
C ASN A 351 -18.25 13.63 5.89
N LEU A 352 -18.93 14.76 6.11
CA LEU A 352 -18.77 15.96 5.30
C LEU A 352 -17.37 16.57 5.43
N ARG A 353 -16.78 16.51 6.63
CA ARG A 353 -15.38 16.92 6.82
C ARG A 353 -14.44 16.05 5.99
N ASN A 354 -14.55 14.72 6.08
CA ASN A 354 -13.72 13.80 5.31
C ASN A 354 -13.87 14.03 3.79
N TYR A 355 -15.09 14.35 3.34
CA TYR A 355 -15.37 14.72 1.94
C TYR A 355 -14.65 16.01 1.52
N ARG A 356 -14.77 17.07 2.32
CA ARG A 356 -14.11 18.36 2.05
C ARG A 356 -12.58 18.25 2.14
N GLU A 357 -12.05 17.44 3.05
CA GLU A 357 -10.62 17.15 3.15
C GLU A 357 -10.09 16.43 1.90
N LEU A 358 -10.86 15.48 1.34
CA LEU A 358 -10.52 14.88 0.05
C LEU A 358 -10.42 15.94 -1.05
N ILE A 359 -11.41 16.82 -1.18
CA ILE A 359 -11.41 17.90 -2.17
C ILE A 359 -10.23 18.85 -1.97
N HIS A 360 -9.96 19.25 -0.73
CA HIS A 360 -8.85 20.14 -0.39
C HIS A 360 -7.52 19.53 -0.82
N ARG A 361 -7.30 18.25 -0.48
CA ARG A 361 -6.10 17.52 -0.88
C ARG A 361 -5.96 17.41 -2.39
N LEU A 362 -7.03 17.04 -3.12
CA LEU A 362 -7.01 16.98 -4.59
C LEU A 362 -6.70 18.35 -5.21
N SER A 363 -7.23 19.43 -4.63
CA SER A 363 -6.95 20.80 -5.06
C SER A 363 -5.46 21.14 -4.94
N GLY A 364 -4.77 20.63 -3.91
CA GLY A 364 -3.32 20.80 -3.76
C GLY A 364 -2.51 20.23 -4.92
N TYR A 365 -3.00 19.19 -5.60
CA TYR A 365 -2.32 18.58 -6.76
C TYR A 365 -2.60 19.29 -8.10
N LEU A 366 -3.33 20.42 -8.08
CA LEU A 366 -3.40 21.35 -9.21
C LEU A 366 -2.12 22.18 -9.33
N GLU A 367 -1.40 22.36 -8.22
CA GLU A 367 -0.12 23.06 -8.17
C GLU A 367 1.00 22.18 -8.71
N GLN A 368 1.73 22.70 -9.70
CA GLN A 368 2.77 21.95 -10.41
C GLN A 368 3.92 21.48 -9.50
N GLU A 369 4.28 22.29 -8.51
CA GLU A 369 5.32 21.96 -7.53
C GLU A 369 4.94 20.74 -6.69
N ASN A 370 3.69 20.69 -6.21
CA ASN A 370 3.18 19.56 -5.44
C ASN A 370 3.17 18.26 -6.25
N ARG A 371 2.85 18.33 -7.54
CA ARG A 371 2.90 17.18 -8.46
C ARG A 371 4.33 16.67 -8.66
N SER A 372 5.29 17.59 -8.80
CA SER A 372 6.72 17.27 -8.91
C SER A 372 7.24 16.61 -7.64
N ASN A 373 6.88 17.15 -6.46
CA ASN A 373 7.25 16.57 -5.18
C ASN A 373 6.67 15.16 -5.02
N ALA A 374 5.40 14.96 -5.40
CA ALA A 374 4.78 13.65 -5.36
C ALA A 374 5.43 12.64 -6.32
N LEU A 375 5.91 13.07 -7.49
CA LEU A 375 6.68 12.22 -8.40
C LEU A 375 7.98 11.75 -7.73
N HIS A 376 8.72 12.67 -7.09
CA HIS A 376 9.94 12.32 -6.33
C HIS A 376 9.67 11.31 -5.24
N SER A 377 8.63 11.55 -4.44
CA SER A 377 8.15 10.61 -3.43
C SER A 377 7.89 9.21 -4.00
N ARG A 378 7.26 9.10 -5.18
CA ARG A 378 6.99 7.80 -5.83
C ARG A 378 8.26 7.12 -6.34
N LEU A 379 9.17 7.88 -6.95
CA LEU A 379 10.45 7.37 -7.46
C LEU A 379 11.37 6.89 -6.33
N GLN A 380 11.33 7.52 -5.15
CA GLN A 380 12.07 7.06 -3.98
C GLN A 380 11.42 5.83 -3.35
N ALA A 381 10.08 5.79 -3.27
CA ALA A 381 9.36 4.65 -2.72
C ALA A 381 9.50 3.38 -3.57
N SER A 382 9.77 3.50 -4.88
CA SER A 382 9.92 2.36 -5.79
C SER A 382 11.03 1.42 -5.34
N GLU A 383 12.18 1.96 -4.91
CA GLU A 383 13.31 1.17 -4.42
C GLU A 383 12.93 0.38 -3.16
N ALA A 384 12.26 1.02 -2.20
CA ALA A 384 11.81 0.36 -0.98
C ALA A 384 10.79 -0.76 -1.28
N VAL A 385 9.86 -0.53 -2.22
CA VAL A 385 8.89 -1.55 -2.64
C VAL A 385 9.57 -2.71 -3.35
N VAL A 386 10.49 -2.44 -4.28
CA VAL A 386 11.26 -3.48 -4.99
C VAL A 386 12.02 -4.33 -3.99
N ASN A 387 12.74 -3.71 -3.04
CA ASN A 387 13.51 -4.43 -2.02
C ASN A 387 12.64 -5.34 -1.14
N GLN A 388 11.40 -4.96 -0.85
CA GLN A 388 10.46 -5.82 -0.11
C GLN A 388 10.07 -7.07 -0.92
N TYR A 389 9.87 -6.91 -2.22
CA TYR A 389 9.57 -8.01 -3.15
C TYR A 389 10.75 -8.94 -3.40
N THR A 390 11.98 -8.49 -3.15
CA THR A 390 13.20 -9.17 -3.61
C THR A 390 14.13 -9.53 -2.46
N SER A 391 13.67 -9.36 -1.21
CA SER A 391 14.47 -9.62 -0.03
C SER A 391 15.04 -11.04 -0.06
N GLU A 392 16.30 -11.20 0.39
CA GLU A 392 17.02 -12.49 0.47
C GLU A 392 16.19 -13.62 1.09
N ARG A 393 15.15 -13.28 1.85
CA ARG A 393 14.19 -14.18 2.46
C ARG A 393 13.23 -14.86 1.49
N GLU A 394 12.79 -14.19 0.43
CA GLU A 394 12.02 -14.87 -0.63
C GLU A 394 12.91 -15.90 -1.38
N ASN A 395 14.20 -15.56 -1.54
CA ASN A 395 15.18 -16.36 -2.29
C ASN A 395 15.79 -17.51 -1.47
N SER A 396 16.02 -17.35 -0.16
CA SER A 396 16.65 -18.37 0.69
C SER A 396 15.75 -19.56 1.01
N LEU A 397 14.45 -19.46 0.71
CA LEU A 397 13.45 -20.47 1.03
C LEU A 397 13.14 -21.45 -0.11
N ASN A 398 13.76 -21.32 -1.30
CA ASN A 398 13.49 -22.22 -2.42
C ASN A 398 14.77 -22.73 -3.12
N LYS A 399 14.90 -24.06 -3.26
CA LYS A 399 15.81 -24.69 -4.24
C LYS A 399 15.07 -24.75 -5.58
N ARG A 400 15.54 -24.05 -6.62
CA ARG A 400 14.88 -23.99 -7.95
C ARG A 400 15.82 -24.25 -9.12
N ASN A 401 15.21 -24.49 -10.29
CA ASN A 401 15.88 -24.76 -11.57
C ASN A 401 16.68 -23.55 -12.07
N LYS A 402 17.59 -23.77 -13.04
CA LYS A 402 18.52 -22.73 -13.53
C LYS A 402 17.86 -21.54 -14.25
N SER A 403 16.77 -21.72 -15.01
CA SER A 403 16.06 -20.62 -15.68
C SER A 403 15.28 -19.74 -14.68
N ASP A 404 14.67 -20.36 -13.65
CA ASP A 404 14.06 -19.63 -12.53
C ASP A 404 15.08 -18.77 -11.78
N ALA A 405 16.32 -19.26 -11.65
CA ALA A 405 17.40 -18.55 -10.97
C ALA A 405 17.79 -17.24 -11.70
N LEU A 406 17.74 -17.19 -13.04
CA LEU A 406 18.06 -16.00 -13.80
C LEU A 406 16.96 -14.94 -13.68
N ASN A 407 15.69 -15.38 -13.79
CA ASN A 407 14.53 -14.54 -13.55
C ASN A 407 14.59 -13.94 -12.13
N GLU A 408 14.85 -14.75 -11.11
CA GLU A 408 15.01 -14.28 -9.71
C GLU A 408 16.19 -13.31 -9.55
N GLN A 409 17.32 -13.59 -10.21
CA GLN A 409 18.52 -12.76 -10.13
C GLN A 409 18.29 -11.34 -10.68
N PHE A 410 17.55 -11.17 -11.77
CA PHE A 410 17.41 -9.87 -12.43
C PHE A 410 16.04 -9.20 -12.27
N SER A 411 15.02 -9.93 -11.78
CA SER A 411 13.66 -9.41 -11.59
C SER A 411 13.64 -8.07 -10.87
N HIS A 412 14.41 -7.93 -9.78
CA HIS A 412 14.49 -6.69 -9.01
C HIS A 412 14.95 -5.47 -9.84
N VAL A 413 15.92 -5.68 -10.74
CA VAL A 413 16.48 -4.61 -11.58
C VAL A 413 15.46 -4.16 -12.62
N PHE A 414 14.81 -5.10 -13.31
CA PHE A 414 13.74 -4.80 -14.27
C PHE A 414 12.54 -4.13 -13.60
N ARG A 415 12.11 -4.62 -12.43
CA ARG A 415 11.01 -4.00 -11.66
C ARG A 415 11.30 -2.55 -11.31
N GLY A 416 12.49 -2.27 -10.80
CA GLY A 416 12.92 -0.90 -10.49
C GLY A 416 12.88 0.00 -11.72
N TYR A 417 13.45 -0.47 -12.83
CA TYR A 417 13.43 0.26 -14.10
C TYR A 417 12.00 0.50 -14.61
N PHE A 418 11.14 -0.53 -14.66
CA PHE A 418 9.77 -0.39 -15.16
C PHE A 418 8.93 0.54 -14.30
N ILE A 419 8.97 0.43 -12.97
CA ILE A 419 8.22 1.32 -12.07
C ILE A 419 8.67 2.78 -12.27
N ASN A 420 9.98 3.03 -12.33
CA ASN A 420 10.51 4.37 -12.54
C ASN A 420 10.12 4.93 -13.91
N ARG A 421 10.27 4.12 -14.97
CA ARG A 421 9.93 4.52 -16.32
C ARG A 421 8.45 4.83 -16.47
N LEU A 422 7.57 3.97 -15.98
CA LEU A 422 6.14 4.19 -16.04
C LEU A 422 5.74 5.47 -15.27
N ASN A 423 6.38 5.78 -14.14
CA ASN A 423 6.13 7.03 -13.40
C ASN A 423 6.53 8.27 -14.20
N ILE A 424 7.68 8.22 -14.88
CA ILE A 424 8.17 9.32 -15.72
C ILE A 424 7.29 9.49 -16.97
N GLU A 425 6.94 8.40 -17.65
CA GLU A 425 6.04 8.42 -18.82
C GLU A 425 4.68 9.04 -18.46
N GLN A 426 4.09 8.64 -17.33
CA GLN A 426 2.86 9.24 -16.84
C GLN A 426 3.03 10.72 -16.48
N ALA A 427 4.15 11.10 -15.86
CA ALA A 427 4.42 12.50 -15.53
C ALA A 427 4.43 13.36 -16.79
N HIS A 428 5.11 12.91 -17.85
CA HIS A 428 5.11 13.57 -19.16
C HIS A 428 3.70 13.65 -19.76
N GLN A 429 2.95 12.54 -19.78
CA GLN A 429 1.59 12.51 -20.32
C GLN A 429 0.61 13.47 -19.62
N THR A 430 0.91 13.84 -18.37
CA THR A 430 0.04 14.69 -17.56
C THR A 430 0.61 16.07 -17.29
N ASN A 431 1.60 16.47 -18.09
CA ASN A 431 2.30 17.76 -17.98
C ASN A 431 2.85 18.02 -16.59
N THR A 432 3.21 16.98 -15.83
CA THR A 432 3.89 17.10 -14.54
C THR A 432 5.37 17.38 -14.80
N LYS A 433 5.94 18.36 -14.09
CA LYS A 433 7.35 18.74 -14.26
C LYS A 433 8.23 17.56 -13.87
N VAL A 434 9.10 17.17 -14.79
CA VAL A 434 10.15 16.17 -14.57
C VAL A 434 11.47 16.93 -14.58
N ASP A 435 12.14 16.99 -13.44
CA ASP A 435 13.43 17.67 -13.30
C ASP A 435 14.61 16.70 -13.49
N GLU A 436 15.82 17.24 -13.42
CA GLU A 436 17.04 16.47 -13.64
C GLU A 436 17.23 15.33 -12.63
N SER A 437 16.77 15.49 -11.39
CA SER A 437 16.91 14.42 -10.38
C SER A 437 15.97 13.25 -10.68
N ALA A 438 14.74 13.50 -11.15
CA ALA A 438 13.83 12.46 -11.61
C ALA A 438 14.37 11.71 -12.84
N LEU A 439 14.90 12.45 -13.83
CA LEU A 439 15.56 11.87 -15.01
C LEU A 439 16.80 11.05 -14.62
N LYS A 440 17.56 11.51 -13.62
CA LYS A 440 18.73 10.79 -13.11
C LYS A 440 18.33 9.43 -12.52
N VAL A 441 17.23 9.35 -11.76
CA VAL A 441 16.72 8.08 -11.22
C VAL A 441 16.41 7.08 -12.35
N LEU A 442 15.69 7.54 -13.38
CA LEU A 442 15.39 6.71 -14.55
C LEU A 442 16.67 6.24 -15.26
N SER A 443 17.56 7.17 -15.62
CA SER A 443 18.82 6.84 -16.32
C SER A 443 19.71 5.88 -15.53
N THR A 444 19.74 6.01 -14.20
CA THR A 444 20.49 5.13 -13.29
C THR A 444 19.89 3.72 -13.33
N SER A 445 18.57 3.58 -13.21
CA SER A 445 17.91 2.27 -13.27
C SER A 445 18.06 1.59 -14.64
N GLN A 446 18.00 2.36 -15.73
CA GLN A 446 18.22 1.85 -17.08
C GLN A 446 19.65 1.34 -17.27
N LYS A 447 20.64 2.14 -16.84
CA LYS A 447 22.06 1.77 -16.89
C LYS A 447 22.31 0.49 -16.08
N LEU A 448 21.69 0.36 -14.91
CA LEU A 448 21.81 -0.83 -14.07
C LEU A 448 21.29 -2.10 -14.78
N VAL A 449 20.15 -2.02 -15.48
CA VAL A 449 19.66 -3.16 -16.29
C VAL A 449 20.69 -3.54 -17.35
N LEU A 450 21.20 -2.58 -18.12
CA LEU A 450 22.16 -2.84 -19.21
C LEU A 450 23.48 -3.42 -18.68
N GLU A 451 24.02 -2.90 -17.58
CA GLU A 451 25.25 -3.40 -16.95
C GLU A 451 25.07 -4.81 -16.39
N LYS A 452 23.97 -5.06 -15.66
CA LYS A 452 23.71 -6.38 -15.05
C LYS A 452 23.40 -7.47 -16.08
N THR A 453 22.93 -7.08 -17.25
CA THR A 453 22.56 -8.02 -18.30
C THR A 453 23.54 -8.06 -19.47
N GLN A 454 24.68 -7.34 -19.43
CA GLN A 454 25.59 -7.21 -20.57
C GLN A 454 26.03 -8.58 -21.15
N ASP A 455 26.36 -9.53 -20.28
CA ASP A 455 26.88 -10.86 -20.62
C ASP A 455 25.76 -11.91 -20.80
N ILE A 456 24.49 -11.50 -20.68
CA ILE A 456 23.32 -12.37 -20.80
C ILE A 456 22.90 -12.47 -22.27
N PRO A 457 22.65 -13.67 -22.82
CA PRO A 457 22.11 -13.81 -24.18
C PRO A 457 20.79 -13.03 -24.37
N PHE A 458 20.52 -12.60 -25.60
CA PHE A 458 19.37 -11.72 -25.90
C PHE A 458 18.04 -12.39 -25.57
N GLU A 459 17.88 -13.67 -25.90
CA GLU A 459 16.70 -14.48 -25.63
C GLU A 459 16.37 -14.56 -24.14
N HIS A 460 17.39 -14.74 -23.29
CA HIS A 460 17.20 -14.76 -21.84
C HIS A 460 16.89 -13.37 -21.28
N PHE A 461 17.52 -12.31 -21.82
CA PHE A 461 17.17 -10.93 -21.47
C PHE A 461 15.68 -10.64 -21.79
N LEU A 462 15.24 -11.03 -22.98
CA LEU A 462 13.88 -10.79 -23.46
C LEU A 462 12.85 -11.60 -22.65
N GLU A 463 13.19 -12.83 -22.25
CA GLU A 463 12.38 -13.62 -21.33
C GLU A 463 12.09 -12.87 -20.03
N VAL A 464 13.15 -12.39 -19.34
CA VAL A 464 12.99 -11.66 -18.08
C VAL A 464 12.24 -10.35 -18.30
N TYR A 465 12.56 -9.62 -19.38
CA TYR A 465 11.91 -8.36 -19.74
C TYR A 465 10.39 -8.54 -19.88
N LEU A 466 9.94 -9.50 -20.71
CA LEU A 466 8.51 -9.70 -20.98
C LEU A 466 7.76 -10.20 -19.74
N LYS A 467 8.32 -11.18 -19.01
CA LYS A 467 7.69 -11.70 -17.79
C LYS A 467 7.58 -10.64 -16.70
N GLU A 468 8.62 -9.84 -16.49
CA GLU A 468 8.57 -8.76 -15.50
C GLU A 468 7.72 -7.58 -15.94
N LEU A 469 7.62 -7.29 -17.24
CA LEU A 469 6.69 -6.27 -17.74
C LEU A 469 5.26 -6.68 -17.41
N VAL A 470 4.90 -7.94 -17.70
CA VAL A 470 3.58 -8.50 -17.35
C VAL A 470 3.33 -8.38 -15.85
N ARG A 471 4.27 -8.79 -14.99
CA ARG A 471 4.14 -8.72 -13.52
C ARG A 471 4.02 -7.30 -12.98
N VAL A 472 4.84 -6.38 -13.46
CA VAL A 472 4.84 -4.99 -12.99
C VAL A 472 3.54 -4.32 -13.40
N VAL A 473 3.15 -4.43 -14.67
CA VAL A 473 1.93 -3.77 -15.14
C VAL A 473 0.70 -4.42 -14.52
N SER A 474 0.59 -5.75 -14.60
CA SER A 474 -0.57 -6.48 -14.07
C SER A 474 -0.60 -6.58 -12.56
N GLY A 475 0.48 -6.33 -11.82
CA GLY A 475 0.54 -6.43 -10.37
C GLY A 475 0.65 -5.06 -9.70
N ILE A 476 1.85 -4.47 -9.76
CA ILE A 476 2.23 -3.25 -9.01
C ILE A 476 1.58 -2.00 -9.59
N TRP A 477 1.56 -1.90 -10.92
CA TRP A 477 0.95 -0.81 -11.65
C TRP A 477 -0.56 -0.94 -11.75
N GLY A 478 -1.14 -2.07 -11.33
CA GLY A 478 -2.56 -2.35 -11.41
C GLY A 478 -3.09 -2.36 -12.84
N VAL A 479 -4.29 -2.92 -13.03
CA VAL A 479 -4.91 -2.98 -14.35
C VAL A 479 -6.43 -3.03 -14.28
N THR A 480 -7.08 -2.47 -15.29
CA THR A 480 -8.52 -2.67 -15.56
C THR A 480 -8.79 -3.88 -16.44
N LYS A 481 -7.77 -4.54 -16.99
CA LYS A 481 -7.87 -5.81 -17.72
C LYS A 481 -6.70 -6.72 -17.31
N VAL A 482 -6.98 -7.98 -16.98
CA VAL A 482 -5.96 -8.94 -16.55
C VAL A 482 -5.74 -9.94 -17.66
N HIS A 483 -4.48 -10.26 -17.94
CA HIS A 483 -4.07 -11.28 -18.91
C HIS A 483 -4.50 -12.69 -18.45
N ASP A 484 -4.50 -13.66 -19.36
CA ASP A 484 -4.64 -15.06 -18.97
C ASP A 484 -3.38 -15.53 -18.24
N ARG A 485 -3.50 -16.52 -17.35
CA ARG A 485 -2.36 -17.10 -16.64
C ARG A 485 -1.41 -17.85 -17.59
N SER A 486 -1.91 -18.32 -18.73
CA SER A 486 -1.13 -19.00 -19.76
C SER A 486 -0.02 -18.13 -20.34
N ILE A 487 -0.09 -16.79 -20.19
CA ILE A 487 0.89 -15.87 -20.79
C ILE A 487 2.33 -16.22 -20.46
N PHE A 488 2.61 -16.65 -19.22
CA PHE A 488 3.97 -16.98 -18.82
C PHE A 488 4.51 -18.20 -19.59
N GLY A 489 3.66 -19.19 -19.86
CA GLY A 489 4.01 -20.35 -20.68
C GLY A 489 4.07 -20.02 -22.18
N ILE A 490 3.24 -19.09 -22.66
CA ILE A 490 3.33 -18.57 -24.03
C ILE A 490 4.67 -17.86 -24.25
N ILE A 491 5.12 -17.05 -23.27
CA ILE A 491 6.45 -16.42 -23.31
C ILE A 491 7.53 -17.50 -23.31
N ASP A 492 7.46 -18.54 -22.47
CA ASP A 492 8.44 -19.63 -22.47
C ASP A 492 8.57 -20.30 -23.85
N GLU A 493 7.43 -20.60 -24.48
CA GLU A 493 7.38 -21.19 -25.81
C GLU A 493 7.97 -20.25 -26.87
N PHE A 494 7.60 -18.96 -26.86
CA PHE A 494 8.13 -17.94 -27.74
C PHE A 494 9.66 -17.82 -27.63
N ILE A 495 10.19 -17.70 -26.41
CA ILE A 495 11.63 -17.57 -26.17
C ILE A 495 12.40 -18.79 -26.70
N SER A 496 11.84 -20.00 -26.61
CA SER A 496 12.48 -21.22 -27.14
C SER A 496 12.65 -21.23 -28.66
N ARG A 497 11.95 -20.35 -29.38
CA ARG A 497 11.96 -20.22 -30.85
C ARG A 497 12.86 -19.08 -31.35
N ILE A 498 13.31 -18.20 -30.46
CA ILE A 498 14.15 -17.03 -30.79
C ILE A 498 15.51 -17.47 -31.31
N SER A 499 15.97 -16.85 -32.40
CA SER A 499 17.25 -17.15 -33.03
C SER A 499 18.32 -16.15 -32.60
N PRO A 500 19.59 -16.57 -32.40
CA PRO A 500 20.70 -15.64 -32.18
C PRO A 500 20.92 -14.61 -33.31
N SER A 501 20.29 -14.80 -34.47
CA SER A 501 20.31 -13.87 -35.61
C SER A 501 19.29 -12.73 -35.50
N ASP A 502 18.48 -12.67 -34.45
CA ASP A 502 17.53 -11.59 -34.24
C ASP A 502 18.27 -10.26 -33.97
N VAL A 503 18.16 -9.31 -34.92
CA VAL A 503 19.04 -8.12 -35.07
C VAL A 503 18.79 -7.03 -34.00
N LEU A 504 17.88 -7.27 -33.05
CA LEU A 504 17.54 -6.28 -32.02
C LEU A 504 18.56 -6.29 -30.88
N THR A 505 18.92 -5.09 -30.44
CA THR A 505 19.70 -4.85 -29.24
C THR A 505 18.79 -4.76 -28.01
N LYS A 506 19.33 -5.08 -26.84
CA LYS A 506 18.65 -4.88 -25.55
C LYS A 506 18.20 -3.43 -25.35
N LYS A 507 18.97 -2.48 -25.89
CA LYS A 507 18.67 -1.05 -25.80
C LYS A 507 17.42 -0.69 -26.59
N GLU A 508 17.27 -1.21 -27.81
CA GLU A 508 16.07 -0.99 -28.63
C GLU A 508 14.80 -1.53 -27.96
N ILE A 509 14.85 -2.75 -27.41
CA ILE A 509 13.74 -3.31 -26.62
C ILE A 509 13.39 -2.43 -25.41
N MET A 510 14.41 -1.90 -24.73
CA MET A 510 14.24 -0.98 -23.61
C MET A 510 13.80 0.42 -24.01
N GLU A 511 13.68 0.77 -25.29
CA GLU A 511 13.17 2.07 -25.73
C GLU A 511 11.67 2.01 -26.10
N LEU A 512 11.14 0.80 -26.38
CA LEU A 512 9.71 0.57 -26.61
C LEU A 512 8.83 1.06 -25.46
N SER A 513 7.67 1.65 -25.76
CA SER A 513 6.69 2.07 -24.74
C SER A 513 6.20 0.87 -23.94
N LEU A 514 6.38 0.90 -22.62
CA LEU A 514 6.08 -0.24 -21.75
C LEU A 514 4.60 -0.62 -21.77
N LEU A 515 3.69 0.36 -21.77
CA LEU A 515 2.25 0.10 -21.81
C LEU A 515 1.80 -0.46 -23.15
N LYS A 516 2.32 0.09 -24.26
CA LYS A 516 2.03 -0.43 -25.60
C LYS A 516 2.54 -1.86 -25.74
N THR A 517 3.78 -2.13 -25.34
CA THR A 517 4.34 -3.47 -25.35
C THR A 517 3.50 -4.43 -24.50
N TYR A 518 3.05 -4.01 -23.30
CA TYR A 518 2.16 -4.83 -22.48
C TYR A 518 0.81 -5.12 -23.19
N GLU A 519 0.20 -4.14 -23.82
CA GLU A 519 -1.08 -4.32 -24.54
C GLU A 519 -0.94 -5.29 -25.73
N GLU A 520 0.18 -5.23 -26.43
CA GLU A 520 0.48 -6.09 -27.59
C GLU A 520 0.90 -7.50 -27.17
N THR A 521 1.59 -7.66 -26.04
CA THR A 521 2.19 -8.94 -25.65
C THR A 521 1.42 -9.69 -24.56
N ALA A 522 0.73 -9.02 -23.64
CA ALA A 522 0.13 -9.69 -22.48
C ALA A 522 -1.23 -10.37 -22.77
N PHE A 523 -1.86 -10.06 -23.90
CA PHE A 523 -3.20 -10.56 -24.26
C PHE A 523 -3.21 -11.48 -25.49
N VAL A 524 -2.02 -11.90 -25.94
CA VAL A 524 -1.84 -12.86 -27.02
C VAL A 524 -2.40 -14.24 -26.65
N LYS A 525 -2.64 -15.06 -27.67
CA LYS A 525 -3.19 -16.41 -27.51
C LYS A 525 -2.17 -17.50 -27.78
N SER A 526 -1.10 -17.21 -28.51
CA SER A 526 -0.04 -18.17 -28.80
C SER A 526 1.33 -17.51 -28.98
N ALA A 527 2.38 -18.32 -29.08
CA ALA A 527 3.74 -17.84 -29.31
C ALA A 527 3.90 -17.19 -30.70
N GLU A 528 3.13 -17.62 -31.70
CA GLU A 528 3.13 -17.03 -33.04
C GLU A 528 2.69 -15.56 -33.03
N ASP A 529 1.79 -15.17 -32.13
CA ASP A 529 1.40 -13.76 -31.97
C ASP A 529 2.59 -12.91 -31.48
N LEU A 530 3.47 -13.47 -30.64
CA LEU A 530 4.69 -12.81 -30.18
C LEU A 530 5.77 -12.77 -31.26
N ASP A 531 5.82 -13.76 -32.14
CA ASP A 531 6.68 -13.74 -33.34
C ASP A 531 6.31 -12.54 -34.24
N VAL A 532 5.01 -12.30 -34.46
CA VAL A 532 4.51 -11.14 -35.21
C VAL A 532 4.89 -9.82 -34.52
N TRP A 533 4.70 -9.73 -33.20
CA TRP A 533 5.11 -8.55 -32.44
C TRP A 533 6.61 -8.25 -32.59
N LEU A 534 7.46 -9.28 -32.53
CA LEU A 534 8.91 -9.11 -32.66
C LEU A 534 9.30 -8.61 -34.07
N GLU A 535 8.65 -9.12 -35.12
CA GLU A 535 8.86 -8.65 -36.50
C GLU A 535 8.40 -7.19 -36.69
N ASP A 536 7.27 -6.81 -36.09
CA ASP A 536 6.80 -5.42 -36.11
C ASP A 536 7.80 -4.48 -35.42
N VAL A 537 8.38 -4.90 -34.28
CA VAL A 537 9.43 -4.15 -33.61
C VAL A 537 10.66 -3.99 -34.50
N LYS A 538 11.12 -5.05 -35.17
CA LYS A 538 12.28 -5.01 -36.09
C LYS A 538 12.07 -4.04 -37.26
N GLN A 539 10.84 -3.84 -37.71
CA GLN A 539 10.52 -2.90 -38.79
C GLN A 539 10.51 -1.43 -38.33
N LEU A 540 10.38 -1.19 -37.03
CA LEU A 540 10.30 0.15 -36.43
C LEU A 540 11.66 0.70 -35.98
N THR A 541 12.61 -0.20 -35.68
CA THR A 541 14.00 0.09 -35.27
C THR A 541 14.92 0.14 -36.48
#